data_AF-A0A954ISZ8-F1
#
_entry.id   AF-A0A954ISZ8-F1
#
_cell.length_a   1.000
_cell.length_b   1.000
_cell.length_c   1.000
_cell.angle_alpha   90.00
_cell.angle_beta   90.00
_cell.angle_gamma   90.00
#
_symmetry.space_group_name_H-M   'P 1'
#
loop_
_entity.id
_entity.type
_entity.pdbx_description
1 polymer ?
#
loop_
_entity_poly.entity_id
_entity_poly.type
_entity_poly.pdbx_seq_one_letter_code
_entity_poly.pdbx_strand_id
1 'polypeptide(L)'
;PLPDGAIEQVYGGKVSANHTANFIEGMKSRKQPISDVWSHNRMLEICHLSNIAMRLDRELKWDPVKREIIGDAQANTFLSRENRKGFEIDV
;
A
#
# COMPACT_ATOMS: atom_id res chain seq x y z
N PRO A 1 19.80 2.13 -16.03
CA PRO A 1 18.54 2.12 -16.81
C PRO A 1 17.71 0.88 -16.44
N LEU A 2 16.38 0.96 -16.47
CA LEU A 2 15.54 -0.24 -16.29
C LEU A 2 15.66 -1.14 -17.54
N PRO A 3 15.53 -2.47 -17.38
CA PRO A 3 15.48 -3.39 -18.52
C PRO A 3 14.31 -3.08 -19.47
N ASP A 4 14.46 -3.44 -20.74
CA ASP A 4 13.38 -3.34 -21.72
C ASP A 4 12.17 -4.17 -21.27
N GLY A 5 10.97 -3.60 -21.35
CA GLY A 5 9.71 -4.26 -20.95
C GLY A 5 9.45 -4.33 -19.45
N ALA A 6 10.31 -3.71 -18.61
CA ALA A 6 10.15 -3.76 -17.15
C ALA A 6 8.81 -3.17 -16.68
N ILE A 7 8.27 -2.16 -17.38
CA ILE A 7 6.99 -1.51 -17.01
C ILE A 7 5.83 -2.48 -17.27
N GLU A 8 5.79 -3.09 -18.45
CA GLU A 8 4.78 -4.05 -18.83
C GLU A 8 4.78 -5.28 -17.91
N GLN A 9 5.96 -5.71 -17.49
CA GLN A 9 6.12 -6.81 -16.53
C GLN A 9 5.49 -6.46 -15.17
N VAL A 10 5.74 -5.26 -14.65
CA VAL A 10 5.16 -4.79 -13.37
C VAL A 10 3.66 -4.56 -13.51
N TYR A 11 3.19 -4.06 -14.66
CA TYR A 11 1.78 -3.73 -14.90
C TYR A 11 0.95 -4.95 -15.34
N GLY A 12 1.56 -6.12 -15.51
CA GLY A 12 0.86 -7.36 -15.87
C GLY A 12 0.30 -7.36 -17.29
N GLY A 13 0.84 -6.52 -18.19
CA GLY A 13 0.39 -6.42 -19.58
C GLY A 13 0.66 -5.06 -20.21
N LYS A 14 -0.10 -4.78 -21.27
CA LYS A 14 0.01 -3.51 -22.01
C LYS A 14 -0.29 -2.34 -21.09
N VAL A 15 0.59 -1.35 -21.08
CA VAL A 15 0.39 -0.10 -20.36
C VAL A 15 -0.85 0.62 -20.92
N SER A 16 -1.86 0.81 -20.08
CA SER A 16 -3.03 1.62 -20.44
C SER A 16 -2.67 3.10 -20.41
N ALA A 17 -3.12 3.86 -21.42
CA ALA A 17 -2.98 5.32 -21.43
C ALA A 17 -3.96 6.02 -20.47
N ASN A 18 -4.95 5.31 -19.92
CA ASN A 18 -5.96 5.86 -19.03
C ASN A 18 -6.30 4.89 -17.88
N HIS A 19 -6.24 5.40 -16.65
CA HIS A 19 -6.45 4.62 -15.44
C HIS A 19 -7.91 4.14 -15.30
N THR A 20 -8.90 5.02 -15.51
CA THR A 20 -10.32 4.68 -15.43
C THR A 20 -10.71 3.66 -16.50
N ALA A 21 -10.21 3.80 -17.72
CA ALA A 21 -10.45 2.85 -18.80
C ALA A 21 -9.90 1.45 -18.45
N ASN A 22 -8.69 1.38 -17.87
CA ASN A 22 -8.11 0.11 -17.42
C ASN A 22 -8.96 -0.56 -16.34
N PHE A 23 -9.47 0.20 -15.38
CA PHE A 23 -10.38 -0.32 -14.36
C PHE A 23 -11.67 -0.89 -14.98
N ILE A 24 -12.30 -0.15 -15.90
CA ILE A 24 -13.52 -0.60 -16.60
C ILE A 24 -13.25 -1.85 -17.44
N GLU A 25 -12.10 -1.92 -18.12
CA GLU A 25 -11.69 -3.11 -18.88
C GLU A 25 -11.49 -4.32 -17.97
N GLY A 26 -10.83 -4.14 -16.82
CA GLY A 26 -10.67 -5.18 -15.80
C GLY A 26 -12.02 -5.71 -15.31
N MET A 27 -12.98 -4.82 -15.04
CA MET A 27 -14.36 -5.21 -14.67
C MET A 27 -15.05 -6.04 -15.76
N LYS A 28 -14.96 -5.62 -17.02
CA LYS A 28 -15.59 -6.32 -18.16
C LYS A 28 -14.95 -7.68 -18.42
N SER A 29 -13.63 -7.74 -18.39
CA SER A 29 -12.85 -8.94 -18.69
C SER A 29 -12.69 -9.89 -17.50
N ARG A 30 -13.07 -9.45 -16.29
CA ARG A 30 -12.81 -10.13 -15.02
C ARG A 30 -11.31 -10.39 -14.77
N LYS A 31 -10.45 -9.50 -15.29
CA LYS A 31 -9.01 -9.51 -15.04
C LYS A 31 -8.63 -8.41 -14.04
N GLN A 32 -7.57 -8.66 -13.28
CA GLN A 32 -7.01 -7.68 -12.35
C GLN A 32 -6.55 -6.43 -13.11
N PRO A 33 -7.02 -5.22 -12.76
CA PRO A 33 -6.46 -3.98 -13.30
C PRO A 33 -5.02 -3.75 -12.83
N ILE A 34 -4.30 -2.86 -13.51
CA ILE A 34 -2.91 -2.48 -13.20
C ILE A 34 -2.78 -2.00 -11.73
N SER A 35 -3.76 -1.24 -11.24
CA SER A 35 -3.82 -0.79 -9.85
C SER A 35 -4.72 -1.71 -9.05
N ASP A 36 -4.13 -2.76 -8.48
CA ASP A 36 -4.80 -3.69 -7.59
C ASP A 36 -4.81 -3.23 -6.12
N VAL A 37 -5.64 -3.88 -5.31
CA VAL A 37 -5.80 -3.56 -3.88
C VAL A 37 -4.53 -3.83 -3.09
N TRP A 38 -3.76 -4.86 -3.43
CA TRP A 38 -2.59 -5.28 -2.65
C TRP A 38 -1.41 -4.35 -2.89
N SER A 39 -1.09 -4.04 -4.15
CA SER A 39 -0.04 -3.06 -4.48
C SER A 39 -0.38 -1.69 -3.91
N HIS A 40 -1.66 -1.28 -3.98
CA HIS A 40 -2.11 -0.02 -3.40
C HIS A 40 -2.02 0.00 -1.87
N ASN A 41 -2.49 -1.04 -1.17
CA ASN A 41 -2.35 -1.16 0.29
C ASN A 41 -0.87 -1.08 0.69
N ARG A 42 -0.01 -1.78 -0.04
CA ARG A 42 1.44 -1.80 0.22
C ARG A 42 2.07 -0.42 0.03
N MET A 43 1.65 0.33 -0.98
CA MET A 43 2.07 1.71 -1.19
C MET A 43 1.56 2.64 -0.07
N LEU A 44 0.31 2.47 0.38
CA LEU A 44 -0.26 3.29 1.46
C LEU A 44 0.47 3.11 2.80
N GLU A 45 0.99 1.93 3.10
CA GLU A 45 1.84 1.72 4.28
C GLU A 45 3.00 2.71 4.33
N ILE A 46 3.65 2.97 3.19
CA ILE A 46 4.77 3.91 3.10
C ILE A 46 4.31 5.33 3.45
N CYS A 47 3.16 5.78 2.93
CA CYS A 47 2.61 7.11 3.25
C CYS A 47 2.39 7.27 4.76
N HIS A 48 1.87 6.26 5.44
CA HIS A 48 1.68 6.30 6.89
C HIS A 48 3.01 6.27 7.65
N LEU A 49 3.93 5.37 7.27
CA LEU A 49 5.25 5.26 7.88
C LEU A 49 6.06 6.56 7.74
N SER A 50 6.01 7.22 6.59
CA SER A 50 6.65 8.52 6.39
C SER A 50 6.08 9.59 7.33
N ASN A 51 4.77 9.64 7.52
CA ASN A 51 4.15 10.56 8.48
C ASN A 51 4.57 10.27 9.93
N ILE A 52 4.69 8.99 10.31
CA ILE A 52 5.15 8.60 11.65
C ILE A 52 6.63 9.00 11.83
N ALA A 53 7.48 8.72 10.83
CA ALA A 53 8.90 9.08 10.86
C ALA A 53 9.09 10.59 10.99
N MET A 54 8.35 11.39 10.21
CA MET A 54 8.37 12.86 10.31
C MET A 54 7.89 13.35 11.68
N ARG A 55 6.86 12.74 12.25
CA ARG A 55 6.32 13.14 13.56
C ARG A 55 7.29 12.84 14.71
N LEU A 56 8.03 11.75 14.61
CA LEU A 56 9.00 11.32 15.63
C LEU A 56 10.42 11.84 15.37
N ASP A 57 10.63 12.53 14.25
CA ASP A 57 11.92 13.06 13.78
C ASP A 57 13.04 12.01 13.76
N ARG A 58 12.73 10.81 13.25
CA ARG A 58 13.68 9.70 13.15
C ARG A 58 13.30 8.67 12.10
N GLU A 59 14.30 7.90 11.65
CA GLU A 59 14.09 6.76 10.75
C GLU A 59 13.37 5.60 11.46
N LEU A 60 12.60 4.82 10.68
CA LEU A 60 11.85 3.66 11.15
C LEU A 60 12.26 2.40 10.38
N LYS A 61 12.34 1.27 11.07
CA LYS A 61 12.52 -0.05 10.44
C LYS A 61 11.18 -0.78 10.39
N TRP A 62 10.70 -1.09 9.20
CA TRP A 62 9.39 -1.73 8.98
C TRP A 62 9.54 -3.23 8.69
N ASP A 63 8.83 -4.08 9.42
CA ASP A 63 8.59 -5.47 9.04
C ASP A 63 7.33 -5.51 8.16
N PRO A 64 7.46 -5.76 6.85
CA PRO A 64 6.33 -5.73 5.94
C PRO A 64 5.42 -6.95 6.02
N VAL A 65 5.90 -8.04 6.61
CA VAL A 65 5.15 -9.28 6.75
C VAL A 65 4.30 -9.19 8.01
N LYS A 66 4.90 -8.74 9.13
CA LYS A 66 4.18 -8.56 10.39
C LYS A 66 3.38 -7.26 10.46
N ARG A 67 3.71 -6.29 9.60
CA ARG A 67 3.20 -4.91 9.62
C ARG A 67 3.47 -4.24 10.98
N GLU A 68 4.73 -4.29 11.41
CA GLU A 68 5.20 -3.74 12.68
C GLU A 68 6.46 -2.90 12.49
N ILE A 69 6.62 -1.87 13.34
CA ILE A 69 7.87 -1.11 13.40
C ILE A 69 8.83 -1.82 14.36
N ILE A 70 9.92 -2.36 13.82
CA ILE A 70 10.82 -3.26 14.52
C ILE A 70 11.47 -2.56 15.72
N GLY A 71 11.20 -3.05 16.92
CA GLY A 71 11.82 -2.58 18.16
C GLY A 71 11.34 -1.22 18.66
N ASP A 72 10.20 -0.72 18.17
CA ASP A 72 9.76 0.66 18.43
C ASP A 72 8.35 0.74 19.01
N ALA A 73 8.22 0.50 20.32
CA ALA A 73 6.92 0.47 20.99
C ALA A 73 6.15 1.80 20.83
N GLN A 74 6.85 2.94 20.86
CA GLN A 74 6.23 4.26 20.72
C GLN A 74 5.67 4.44 19.30
N ALA A 75 6.44 4.14 18.26
CA ALA A 75 5.97 4.32 16.88
C ALA A 75 4.83 3.36 16.54
N ASN A 76 4.85 2.13 17.08
CA ASN A 76 3.75 1.17 16.89
C ASN A 76 2.41 1.68 17.46
N THR A 77 2.40 2.61 18.41
CA THR A 77 1.15 3.23 18.90
C THR A 77 0.42 4.07 17.85
N PHE A 78 1.08 4.43 16.75
CA PHE A 78 0.47 5.17 15.64
C PHE A 78 -0.10 4.27 14.52
N LEU A 79 0.12 2.94 14.57
CA LEU A 79 -0.35 2.02 13.53
C LEU A 79 -1.87 1.79 13.59
N SER A 80 -2.46 1.98 14.76
CA SER A 80 -3.89 1.90 14.96
C SER A 80 -4.34 2.99 15.92
N ARG A 81 -5.65 3.21 15.94
CA ARG A 81 -6.30 4.06 16.94
C ARG A 81 -7.29 3.20 17.71
N GLU A 82 -7.60 3.61 18.93
CA GLU A 82 -8.73 3.03 19.64
C GLU A 82 -10.00 3.25 18.81
N ASN A 83 -10.72 2.16 18.55
CA ASN A 83 -11.99 2.23 17.85
C ASN A 83 -13.02 2.91 18.75
N ARG A 84 -13.90 3.68 18.15
CA ARG A 84 -15.00 4.31 18.91
C ARG A 84 -15.95 3.22 19.39
N LYS A 85 -16.39 3.32 20.64
CA LYS A 85 -17.36 2.38 21.25
C LYS A 85 -18.56 2.12 20.32
N GLY A 86 -18.81 0.84 20.00
CA GLY A 86 -19.86 0.37 19.09
C GLY A 86 -19.50 0.37 17.60
N PHE A 87 -18.25 0.70 17.25
CA PHE A 87 -17.70 0.72 15.89
C PHE A 87 -16.35 -0.03 15.84
N GLU A 88 -16.18 -1.00 16.73
CA GLU A 88 -15.07 -1.94 16.74
C GLU A 88 -15.12 -2.80 15.47
N ILE A 89 -13.94 -3.14 14.95
CA ILE A 89 -13.79 -4.05 13.81
C ILE A 89 -13.11 -5.33 14.31
N ASP A 90 -13.56 -6.48 13.80
CA ASP A 90 -12.85 -7.74 13.98
C ASP A 90 -11.63 -7.73 13.06
N VAL A 91 -10.43 -7.76 13.65
CA VAL A 91 -9.14 -7.76 12.95
C VAL A 91 -8.46 -9.10 13.10
#